data_AF-A0A8S0GRU3-F1
#
_entry.id   AF-A0A8S0GRU3-F1
#
_cell.length_a   1.000
_cell.length_b   1.000
_cell.length_c   1.000
_cell.angle_alpha   90.00
_cell.angle_beta   90.00
_cell.angle_gamma   90.00
#
_symmetry.space_group_name_H-M   'P 1'
#
loop_
_entity.id
_entity.type
_entity.pdbx_description
1 polymer ?
#
loop_
_entity_poly.entity_id
_entity_poly.type
_entity_poly.pdbx_seq_one_letter_code
_entity_poly.pdbx_strand_id
1 'polypeptide(L)'
;MTGMMHRAGVNHRDCYICHFLLHTDRPVTPEGLKLSVIDLHRAQTRPKITQRWRNKDLAALYFSALDIGLTRRDKLRFLKGYFQQPLRQILAEEGALLAWLEGKAEKLYARKQRYGDAL
;
A
#
# COMPACT_ATOMS: atom_id res chain seq x y z
N MET A 1 4.82 -3.46 -7.52
CA MET A 1 6.03 -2.87 -6.90
C MET A 1 6.14 -3.14 -5.41
N THR A 2 5.23 -2.69 -4.55
CA THR A 2 5.37 -2.79 -3.07
C THR A 2 5.63 -4.23 -2.57
N GLY A 3 4.93 -5.23 -3.11
CA GLY A 3 5.19 -6.63 -2.74
C GLY A 3 6.59 -7.10 -3.10
N MET A 4 7.14 -6.66 -4.24
CA MET A 4 8.52 -6.96 -4.65
C MET A 4 9.53 -6.30 -3.73
N MET A 5 9.33 -5.00 -3.43
CA MET A 5 10.16 -4.25 -2.46
C MET A 5 10.22 -4.96 -1.11
N HIS A 6 9.07 -5.37 -0.57
CA HIS A 6 8.98 -6.09 0.71
C HIS A 6 9.66 -7.47 0.68
N ARG A 7 9.48 -8.23 -0.41
CA ARG A 7 10.14 -9.53 -0.61
C ARG A 7 11.65 -9.40 -0.78
N ALA A 8 12.11 -8.31 -1.37
CA ALA A 8 13.53 -7.95 -1.46
C ALA A 8 14.10 -7.41 -0.14
N GLY A 9 13.32 -7.41 0.95
CA GLY A 9 13.82 -7.04 2.26
C GLY A 9 13.81 -5.54 2.55
N VAL A 10 13.10 -4.75 1.74
CA VAL A 10 13.00 -3.29 1.89
C VAL A 10 11.61 -2.92 2.42
N ASN A 11 11.55 -2.12 3.48
CA ASN A 11 10.32 -1.41 3.89
C ASN A 11 10.54 0.11 3.80
N HIS A 12 9.58 0.83 3.25
CA HIS A 12 9.70 2.25 2.89
C HIS A 12 9.54 3.19 4.08
N ARG A 13 8.69 2.85 5.05
CA ARG A 13 8.28 3.68 6.21
C ARG A 13 7.38 4.88 5.91
N ASP A 14 7.41 5.39 4.68
CA ASP A 14 6.55 6.46 4.17
C ASP A 14 5.86 5.99 2.88
N CYS A 15 5.27 4.79 2.90
CA CYS A 15 4.74 4.13 1.71
C CYS A 15 3.38 4.70 1.24
N TYR A 16 3.34 5.92 0.71
CA TYR A 16 2.12 6.56 0.21
C TYR A 16 2.03 6.52 -1.32
N ILE A 17 0.82 6.61 -1.90
CA ILE A 17 0.64 6.62 -3.36
C ILE A 17 1.40 7.77 -4.05
N CYS A 18 1.59 8.91 -3.39
CA CYS A 18 2.34 10.04 -3.93
C CYS A 18 3.85 9.76 -4.11
N HIS A 19 4.38 8.69 -3.49
CA HIS A 19 5.77 8.26 -3.68
C HIS A 19 5.93 7.24 -4.82
N PHE A 20 4.88 6.98 -5.58
CA PHE A 20 4.92 6.19 -6.81
C PHE A 20 4.79 7.14 -8.00
N LEU A 21 5.92 7.43 -8.65
CA LEU A 21 5.95 8.28 -9.83
C LEU A 21 5.53 7.49 -11.07
N LEU A 22 4.45 7.94 -11.71
CA LEU A 22 4.06 7.48 -13.03
C LEU A 22 4.93 8.16 -14.08
N HIS A 23 5.60 7.34 -14.89
CA HIS A 23 6.41 7.82 -16.02
C HIS A 23 5.46 8.25 -17.15
N THR A 24 5.56 9.52 -17.55
CA THR A 24 4.73 10.14 -18.60
C THR A 24 5.54 10.57 -19.82
N ASP A 25 6.79 10.11 -19.94
CA ASP A 25 7.64 10.29 -21.13
C ASP A 25 7.10 9.53 -22.36
N ARG A 26 6.09 8.68 -22.17
CA ARG A 26 5.39 7.91 -23.20
C ARG A 26 3.89 7.90 -22.90
N PRO A 27 3.03 7.61 -23.89
CA PRO A 27 1.60 7.42 -23.64
C PRO A 27 1.35 6.36 -22.56
N VAL A 28 0.54 6.70 -21.56
CA VAL A 28 0.18 5.79 -20.47
C VAL A 28 -0.94 4.88 -20.95
N THR A 29 -0.64 3.59 -21.08
CA THR A 29 -1.63 2.54 -21.36
C THR A 29 -1.63 1.50 -20.24
N PRO A 30 -2.70 0.70 -20.10
CA PRO A 30 -2.74 -0.39 -19.11
C PRO A 30 -1.59 -1.39 -19.26
N GLU A 31 -1.12 -1.63 -20.50
CA GLU A 31 -0.03 -2.56 -20.83
C GLU A 31 1.36 -1.92 -20.68
N GLY A 32 1.44 -0.58 -20.76
CA GLY A 32 2.67 0.21 -20.80
C GLY A 32 2.93 1.03 -19.53
N LEU A 33 2.38 0.63 -18.38
CA LEU A 33 2.47 1.40 -17.15
C LEU A 33 3.81 1.20 -16.44
N LYS A 34 4.63 2.26 -16.34
CA LYS A 34 5.92 2.26 -15.65
C LYS A 34 5.87 3.16 -14.42
N LEU A 35 6.29 2.63 -13.27
CA LEU A 35 6.34 3.34 -12.00
C LEU A 35 7.76 3.33 -11.40
N SER A 36 8.12 4.38 -10.67
CA SER A 36 9.29 4.43 -9.79
C SER A 36 8.88 4.74 -8.35
N VAL A 37 9.44 4.03 -7.37
CA VAL A 37 9.32 4.43 -5.96
C VAL A 37 10.39 5.47 -5.65
N ILE A 38 10.00 6.57 -5.01
CA ILE A 38 10.91 7.62 -4.55
C ILE A 38 10.88 7.75 -3.03
N ASP A 39 11.55 8.77 -2.49
CA ASP A 39 11.52 9.12 -1.07
C ASP A 39 11.96 8.00 -0.11
N LEU A 40 13.04 7.30 -0.49
CA LEU A 40 13.59 6.18 0.27
C LEU A 40 14.50 6.62 1.44
N HIS A 41 14.48 7.90 1.83
CA HIS A 41 15.38 8.46 2.85
C HIS A 41 15.23 7.80 4.23
N ARG A 42 14.05 7.26 4.55
CA ARG A 42 13.76 6.49 5.77
C ARG A 42 13.63 4.99 5.52
N ALA A 43 13.78 4.52 4.30
CA ALA A 43 13.64 3.11 3.98
C ALA A 43 14.65 2.27 4.79
N GLN A 44 14.25 1.05 5.12
CA GLN A 44 15.09 0.11 5.84
C GLN A 44 15.25 -1.16 5.02
N THR A 45 16.49 -1.63 4.92
CA THR A 45 16.86 -2.86 4.20
C THR A 45 17.33 -3.92 5.18
N ARG A 46 16.85 -5.15 5.01
CA ARG A 46 17.17 -6.33 5.82
C ARG A 46 17.09 -7.59 4.95
N PRO A 47 17.62 -8.75 5.37
CA PRO A 47 17.40 -10.00 4.63
C PRO A 47 15.90 -10.34 4.48
N LYS A 48 15.09 -10.01 5.49
CA LYS A 48 13.63 -10.13 5.47
C LYS A 48 13.02 -9.06 6.36
N ILE A 49 12.00 -8.36 5.87
CA ILE A 49 11.27 -7.38 6.70
C ILE A 49 10.40 -8.10 7.73
N THR A 50 10.19 -7.47 8.88
CA THR A 50 9.26 -8.00 9.89
C THR A 50 7.82 -7.72 9.46
N GLN A 51 6.88 -8.55 9.97
CA GLN A 51 5.45 -8.36 9.72
C GLN A 51 4.97 -6.97 10.17
N ARG A 52 5.52 -6.45 11.27
CA ARG A 52 5.23 -5.08 11.75
C ARG A 52 5.52 -4.02 10.69
N TRP A 53 6.69 -4.07 10.06
CA TRP A 53 7.09 -3.08 9.05
C TRP A 53 6.28 -3.23 7.75
N ARG A 54 6.07 -4.48 7.31
CA ARG A 54 5.17 -4.81 6.20
C ARG A 54 3.78 -4.19 6.38
N ASN A 55 3.19 -4.42 7.55
CA ASN A 55 1.83 -3.97 7.85
C ASN A 55 1.76 -2.45 8.01
N LYS A 56 2.84 -1.80 8.48
CA LYS A 56 2.92 -0.33 8.53
C LYS A 56 2.90 0.30 7.14
N ASP A 57 3.69 -0.22 6.21
CA ASP A 57 3.73 0.28 4.83
C ASP A 57 2.39 0.04 4.13
N LEU A 58 1.78 -1.14 4.31
CA LEU A 58 0.43 -1.42 3.77
C LEU A 58 -0.63 -0.48 4.33
N ALA A 59 -0.56 -0.12 5.62
CA ALA A 59 -1.47 0.83 6.22
C ALA A 59 -1.32 2.24 5.66
N ALA A 60 -0.07 2.71 5.51
CA ALA A 60 0.23 4.00 4.91
C ALA A 60 -0.30 4.07 3.47
N LEU A 61 -0.04 3.02 2.68
CA LEU A 61 -0.46 2.93 1.30
C LEU A 61 -1.98 2.95 1.17
N TYR A 62 -2.65 2.11 1.96
CA TYR A 62 -4.11 2.03 1.96
C TYR A 62 -4.75 3.36 2.36
N PHE A 63 -4.26 3.98 3.43
CA PHE A 63 -4.76 5.27 3.89
C PHE A 63 -4.63 6.36 2.82
N SER A 64 -3.48 6.43 2.14
CA SER A 64 -3.25 7.43 1.08
C SER A 64 -4.12 7.24 -0.16
N ALA A 65 -4.81 6.10 -0.29
CA ALA A 65 -5.65 5.75 -1.43
C ALA A 65 -7.16 5.67 -1.09
N LEU A 66 -7.59 6.14 0.08
CA LEU A 66 -9.02 6.07 0.46
C LEU A 66 -9.92 6.93 -0.43
N ASP A 67 -9.43 8.10 -0.84
CA ASP A 67 -10.24 9.13 -1.49
C ASP A 67 -10.24 9.04 -3.04
N ILE A 68 -9.56 8.05 -3.61
CA ILE A 68 -9.45 7.89 -5.08
C ILE A 68 -10.53 6.97 -5.68
N GLY A 69 -11.52 6.55 -4.89
CA GLY A 69 -12.66 5.77 -5.37
C GLY A 69 -12.39 4.26 -5.58
N LEU A 70 -11.45 3.67 -4.83
CA LEU A 70 -11.17 2.22 -4.93
C LEU A 70 -12.37 1.36 -4.52
N THR A 71 -12.83 0.50 -5.42
CA THR A 71 -13.89 -0.47 -5.10
C THR A 71 -13.35 -1.64 -4.28
N ARG A 72 -14.26 -2.42 -3.67
CA ARG A 72 -13.89 -3.69 -3.02
C ARG A 72 -13.10 -4.61 -3.95
N ARG A 73 -13.45 -4.67 -5.24
CA ARG A 73 -12.74 -5.51 -6.22
C ARG A 73 -11.32 -5.02 -6.49
N ASP A 74 -11.08 -3.72 -6.45
CA ASP A 74 -9.74 -3.14 -6.66
C ASP A 74 -8.84 -3.44 -5.47
N LYS A 75 -9.37 -3.33 -4.25
CA LYS A 75 -8.68 -3.78 -3.03
C LYS A 75 -8.32 -5.26 -3.11
N LEU A 76 -9.25 -6.13 -3.55
CA LEU A 76 -8.98 -7.55 -3.74
C LEU A 76 -7.92 -7.81 -4.84
N ARG A 77 -7.97 -7.10 -5.97
CA ARG A 77 -6.92 -7.19 -7.02
C ARG A 77 -5.55 -6.79 -6.47
N PHE A 78 -5.49 -5.73 -5.67
CA PHE A 78 -4.26 -5.33 -5.00
C PHE A 78 -3.74 -6.44 -4.09
N LEU A 79 -4.59 -7.02 -3.23
CA LEU A 79 -4.20 -8.12 -2.34
C LEU A 79 -3.64 -9.32 -3.13
N LYS A 80 -4.34 -9.74 -4.19
CA LYS A 80 -3.89 -10.83 -5.06
C LYS A 80 -2.51 -10.53 -5.67
N GLY A 81 -2.31 -9.32 -6.21
CA GLY A 81 -1.03 -8.93 -6.81
C GLY A 81 0.11 -8.75 -5.80
N TYR A 82 -0.21 -8.26 -4.59
CA TYR A 82 0.75 -8.04 -3.52
C TYR A 82 1.23 -9.36 -2.90
N PHE A 83 0.30 -10.22 -2.47
CA PHE A 83 0.60 -11.49 -1.81
C PHE A 83 0.97 -12.61 -2.79
N GLN A 84 0.59 -12.51 -4.08
CA GLN A 84 0.82 -13.53 -5.10
C GLN A 84 0.27 -14.92 -4.72
N GLN A 85 -0.89 -14.94 -4.07
CA GLN A 85 -1.59 -16.13 -3.59
C GLN A 85 -3.07 -16.11 -4.00
N PRO A 86 -3.78 -17.25 -3.95
CA PRO A 86 -5.24 -17.28 -4.11
C PRO A 86 -5.95 -16.39 -3.09
N LEU A 87 -6.96 -15.63 -3.52
CA LEU A 87 -7.71 -14.72 -2.64
C LEU A 87 -8.30 -15.40 -1.41
N ARG A 88 -8.82 -16.63 -1.57
CA ARG A 88 -9.35 -17.41 -0.45
C ARG A 88 -8.31 -17.62 0.65
N GLN A 89 -7.08 -17.94 0.27
CA GLN A 89 -5.97 -18.15 1.21
C GLN A 89 -5.59 -16.84 1.89
N ILE A 90 -5.43 -15.75 1.12
CA ILE A 90 -5.10 -14.42 1.67
C ILE A 90 -6.14 -13.98 2.71
N LEU A 91 -7.44 -14.12 2.37
CA LEU A 91 -8.52 -13.71 3.27
C LEU A 91 -8.57 -14.56 4.55
N ALA A 92 -8.19 -15.83 4.48
CA ALA A 92 -8.13 -16.72 5.63
C ALA A 92 -6.90 -16.42 6.52
N GLU A 93 -5.72 -16.25 5.92
CA GLU A 93 -4.45 -16.09 6.65
C GLU A 93 -4.23 -14.66 7.15
N GLU A 94 -4.63 -13.65 6.39
CA GLU A 94 -4.36 -12.24 6.68
C GLU A 94 -5.62 -11.50 7.18
N GLY A 95 -6.70 -12.22 7.52
CA GLY A 95 -7.97 -11.63 7.96
C GLY A 95 -7.81 -10.62 9.12
N ALA A 96 -6.96 -10.94 10.10
CA ALA A 96 -6.64 -10.02 11.21
C ALA A 96 -5.94 -8.74 10.76
N LEU A 97 -5.02 -8.83 9.79
CA LEU A 97 -4.37 -7.67 9.18
C LEU A 97 -5.40 -6.81 8.45
N LEU A 98 -6.26 -7.43 7.63
CA LEU A 98 -7.25 -6.72 6.84
C LEU A 98 -8.26 -5.97 7.72
N ALA A 99 -8.76 -6.62 8.78
CA ALA A 99 -9.63 -5.97 9.76
C ALA A 99 -8.91 -4.80 10.47
N TRP A 100 -7.64 -4.98 10.83
CA TRP A 100 -6.84 -3.92 11.43
C TRP A 100 -6.59 -2.75 10.48
N LEU A 101 -6.34 -3.02 9.18
CA LEU A 101 -6.16 -1.99 8.16
C LEU A 101 -7.44 -1.16 7.98
N GLU A 102 -8.60 -1.81 7.91
CA GLU A 102 -9.89 -1.13 7.78
C GLU A 102 -10.16 -0.24 9.00
N GLY A 103 -10.09 -0.78 10.21
CA GLY A 103 -10.33 0.00 11.42
C GLY A 103 -9.31 1.14 11.64
N LYS A 104 -8.08 0.99 11.13
CA LYS A 104 -7.09 2.07 11.18
C LYS A 104 -7.35 3.14 10.13
N ALA A 105 -7.75 2.75 8.92
CA ALA A 105 -8.16 3.66 7.86
C ALA A 105 -9.35 4.52 8.33
N GLU A 106 -10.40 3.90 8.89
CA GLU A 106 -11.56 4.59 9.45
C GLU A 106 -11.17 5.61 10.53
N LYS A 107 -10.30 5.24 11.48
CA LYS A 107 -9.84 6.15 12.55
C LYS A 107 -9.08 7.36 12.00
N LEU A 108 -8.18 7.12 11.04
CA LEU A 108 -7.41 8.20 10.41
C LEU A 108 -8.31 9.10 9.56
N TYR A 109 -9.28 8.52 8.86
CA TYR A 109 -10.25 9.25 8.06
C TYR A 109 -11.17 10.12 8.94
N ALA A 110 -11.69 9.56 10.03
CA ALA A 110 -12.47 10.30 11.02
C ALA A 110 -11.67 11.40 11.73
N ARG A 111 -10.33 11.27 11.81
CA ARG A 111 -9.44 12.33 12.31
C ARG A 111 -9.27 13.43 11.26
N LYS A 112 -9.03 13.08 10.00
CA LYS A 112 -8.95 14.05 8.88
C LYS A 112 -10.21 14.91 8.80
N GLN A 113 -11.39 14.29 8.89
CA GLN A 113 -12.67 15.01 8.89
C GLN A 113 -12.85 15.96 10.09
N ARG A 114 -12.28 15.61 11.26
CA ARG A 114 -12.39 16.43 12.49
C ARG A 114 -11.46 17.64 12.51
N TYR A 115 -10.29 17.55 11.89
CA TYR A 115 -9.26 18.59 11.96
C TYR A 115 -8.99 19.29 10.62
N GLY A 116 -9.68 18.90 9.53
CA GLY A 116 -9.40 19.38 8.18
C GLY A 116 -8.02 18.92 7.66
N ASP A 117 -7.56 19.51 6.56
CA ASP A 117 -6.21 19.27 6.01
C ASP A 117 -5.08 19.92 6.84
N ALA A 118 -5.37 20.38 8.07
CA ALA A 118 -4.41 21.02 8.96
C ALA A 118 -3.51 19.98 9.70
N LEU A 119 -2.95 19.03 8.95
CA LEU A 119 -1.90 18.11 9.41
C LEU A 119 -0.60 18.37 8.67
#